data_AF-A0A2E0HYX8-F1
#
_entry.id   AF-A0A2E0HYX8-F1
#
_cell.length_a   1.000
_cell.length_b   1.000
_cell.length_c   1.000
_cell.angle_alpha   90.00
_cell.angle_beta   90.00
_cell.angle_gamma   90.00
#
_symmetry.space_group_name_H-M   'P 1'
#
loop_
_entity.id
_entity.type
_entity.pdbx_description
1 polymer ?
#
loop_
_entity_poly.entity_id
_entity_poly.type
_entity_poly.pdbx_seq_one_letter_code
_entity_poly.pdbx_strand_id
1 'polypeptide(L)' 'MSQVNINKNNTYCIVSAFAYDIDDFVQAIQNLIDDGWKANGGISASNSMLYQSLTKNEK' A
#
# COMPACT_ATOMS: atom_id res chain seq x y z
N MET A 1 3.00 14.78 -9.92
CA MET A 1 1.92 14.48 -8.96
C MET A 1 1.99 12.99 -8.74
N SER A 2 2.43 12.56 -7.56
CA SER A 2 2.57 11.13 -7.21
C SER A 2 1.23 10.43 -7.39
N GLN A 3 1.21 9.29 -8.08
CA GLN A 3 -0.02 8.52 -8.36
C GLN A 3 -0.16 7.32 -7.43
N VAL A 4 0.01 7.56 -6.12
CA VAL A 4 -0.28 6.53 -5.12
C VAL A 4 -1.79 6.47 -4.89
N ASN A 5 -2.38 5.31 -5.12
CA ASN A 5 -3.78 5.03 -4.89
C ASN A 5 -3.93 4.13 -3.67
N ILE A 6 -4.78 4.53 -2.71
CA ILE A 6 -5.00 3.80 -1.46
C ILE A 6 -6.47 3.38 -1.42
N ASN A 7 -6.70 2.09 -1.61
CA ASN A 7 -8.02 1.49 -1.48
C ASN A 7 -8.15 0.84 -0.10
N LYS A 8 -8.82 1.52 0.83
CA LYS A 8 -8.98 1.08 2.22
C LYS A 8 -10.42 0.64 2.48
N ASN A 9 -10.58 -0.51 3.11
CA ASN A 9 -11.83 -1.02 3.66
C ASN A 9 -11.66 -1.34 5.16
N ASN A 10 -12.67 -1.91 5.83
CA ASN A 10 -12.64 -2.10 7.28
C ASN A 10 -11.48 -3.01 7.76
N THR A 11 -11.17 -4.08 7.03
CA THR A 11 -10.18 -5.09 7.44
C THR A 11 -8.99 -5.21 6.48
N TYR A 12 -9.10 -4.65 5.28
CA TYR A 12 -8.06 -4.73 4.24
C TYR A 12 -7.79 -3.36 3.63
N CYS A 13 -6.55 -3.13 3.22
CA CYS A 13 -6.10 -1.95 2.52
C CYS A 13 -5.17 -2.39 1.39
N ILE A 14 -5.37 -1.86 0.19
CA ILE A 14 -4.53 -2.10 -0.97
C ILE A 14 -3.97 -0.75 -1.41
N VAL A 15 -2.65 -0.61 -1.31
CA VAL A 15 -1.92 0.53 -1.85
C VAL A 15 -1.38 0.13 -3.21
N SER A 16 -1.57 0.97 -4.23
CA SER A 16 -0.95 0.78 -5.54
C SER A 16 -0.29 2.05 -6.03
N ALA A 17 0.86 1.91 -6.67
CA ALA A 17 1.60 3.03 -7.24
C ALA A 17 2.46 2.53 -8.40
N PHE A 18 2.93 3.43 -9.24
CA PHE A 18 3.97 3.05 -10.19
C PHE A 18 5.35 3.03 -9.53
N ALA A 19 6.27 2.24 -10.07
CA ALA A 19 7.62 2.07 -9.55
C ALA A 19 8.46 3.35 -9.57
N TYR A 20 8.10 4.34 -10.39
CA TYR A 20 8.74 5.66 -10.36
C TYR A 20 8.35 6.50 -9.13
N ASP A 21 7.21 6.20 -8.49
CA ASP A 21 6.73 6.83 -7.25
C ASP A 21 7.02 5.95 -6.02
N ILE A 22 8.09 5.13 -6.06
CA ILE A 22 8.37 4.16 -5.00
C ILE A 22 8.58 4.79 -3.62
N ASP A 23 9.14 6.00 -3.56
CA ASP A 23 9.39 6.72 -2.31
C ASP A 23 8.06 7.10 -1.63
N ASP A 24 7.15 7.68 -2.41
CA ASP A 24 5.79 8.06 -2.00
C ASP A 24 4.96 6.81 -1.62
N PHE A 25 5.13 5.72 -2.37
CA PHE A 25 4.52 4.42 -2.08
C PHE A 25 4.98 3.83 -0.75
N VAL A 26 6.29 3.81 -0.50
CA VAL A 26 6.86 3.31 0.76
C VAL A 26 6.41 4.19 1.92
N GLN A 27 6.39 5.52 1.74
CA GLN A 27 5.92 6.45 2.76
C GLN A 27 4.43 6.23 3.09
N ALA A 28 3.58 6.01 2.09
CA ALA A 28 2.17 5.68 2.30
C ALA A 28 1.98 4.37 3.08
N ILE A 29 2.75 3.33 2.74
CA ILE A 29 2.74 2.05 3.46
C ILE A 29 3.19 2.25 4.91
N GLN A 30 4.27 3.01 5.13
CA GLN A 30 4.82 3.25 6.46
C GLN A 30 3.83 4.01 7.35
N ASN A 31 3.13 5.00 6.80
CA ASN A 31 2.06 5.72 7.51
C ASN A 31 0.90 4.79 7.91
N LEU A 32 0.53 3.84 7.05
CA LEU A 32 -0.48 2.85 7.38
C LEU A 32 0.00 1.89 8.47
N ILE A 33 1.28 1.48 8.44
CA ILE A 33 1.84 0.64 9.50
C ILE A 33 1.82 1.36 10.84
N ASP A 34 2.14 2.66 10.87
CA ASP A 34 2.06 3.49 12.08
C ASP A 34 0.62 3.62 12.61
N ASP A 35 -0.39 3.70 11.72
CA ASP A 35 -1.83 3.64 12.06
C ASP A 35 -2.28 2.26 12.58
N GLY A 36 -1.39 1.26 12.58
CA GLY A 36 -1.64 -0.09 13.08
C GLY A 36 -2.07 -1.09 12.01
N TRP A 37 -1.88 -0.78 10.73
CA TRP A 37 -2.02 -1.76 9.65
C TRP A 37 -0.80 -2.69 9.61
N LYS A 38 -1.00 -3.91 9.13
CA LYS A 38 0.07 -4.89 8.92
C LYS A 38 0.19 -5.20 7.45
N ALA A 39 1.41 -5.12 6.91
CA ALA A 39 1.67 -5.57 5.55
C ALA A 39 1.41 -7.09 5.45
N ASN A 40 0.54 -7.48 4.51
CA ASN A 40 0.15 -8.88 4.32
C ASN A 40 0.86 -9.51 3.10
N GLY A 41 1.05 -8.74 2.02
CA GLY A 41 1.77 -9.21 0.84
C GLY A 41 1.81 -8.17 -0.28
N GLY A 42 2.89 -8.15 -1.05
CA GLY A 42 3.09 -7.26 -2.19
C GLY A 42 3.02 -8.01 -3.53
N ILE A 43 2.46 -7.37 -4.55
CA ILE A 43 2.46 -7.84 -5.94
C ILE A 43 3.10 -6.74 -6.80
N SER A 44 4.16 -7.09 -7.51
CA SER A 44 4.73 -6.24 -8.56
C SER A 44 4.21 -6.72 -9.91
N ALA A 45 3.53 -5.85 -10.64
CA ALA A 45 3.06 -6.13 -11.99
C ALA A 45 4.11 -5.69 -13.04
N SER A 46 4.22 -6.44 -14.13
CA SER A 46 5.20 -6.22 -15.21
C SER A 46 5.06 -4.88 -15.94
N ASN A 47 3.97 -4.14 -15.69
CA ASN A 47 3.72 -2.80 -16.19
C ASN A 47 4.35 -1.69 -15.31
N SER A 48 5.32 -2.05 -14.45
CA SER A 48 5.93 -1.15 -13.47
C SER A 48 4.96 -0.65 -12.40
N MET A 49 3.86 -1.35 -12.14
CA MET A 49 2.93 -1.01 -11.07
C MET A 49 3.17 -1.92 -9.86
N LEU A 50 3.34 -1.30 -8.70
CA LEU A 50 3.51 -1.93 -7.40
C LEU A 50 2.16 -1.94 -6.69
N TYR A 51 1.86 -3.06 -6.03
CA TYR A 51 0.68 -3.23 -5.19
C TYR A 51 1.15 -3.78 -3.85
N GLN A 52 0.71 -3.18 -2.76
CA GLN A 52 0.92 -3.68 -1.41
C GLN A 52 -0.43 -3.88 -0.76
N SER A 53 -0.72 -5.11 -0.35
CA SER A 53 -1.84 -5.40 0.54
C SER A 53 -1.41 -5.26 2.00
N LEU A 54 -2.27 -4.63 2.77
CA LEU A 54 -2.20 -4.51 4.21
C LEU A 54 -3.53 -4.96 4.82
N THR A 55 -3.49 -5.42 6.05
CA THR A 55 -4.66 -5.82 6.83
C THR A 55 -4.62 -5.14 8.19
N LYS A 56 -5.79 -4.85 8.74
CA LYS A 56 -5.92 -4.40 10.13
C LYS A 56 -6.72 -5.46 10.85
N ASN A 57 -6.14 -6.07 11.87
CA ASN A 57 -6.89 -6.95 12.75
C ASN A 57 -7.83 -6.06 13.56
N GLU A 58 -9.13 -6.10 13.25
CA GLU A 58 -10.14 -5.67 14.21
C GLU A 58 -10.05 -6.65 15.39
N LYS A 59 -9.69 -6.10 16.56
CA LYS A 59 -9.67 -6.83 17.83
C LYS A 59 -11.09 -6.90 18.39
#